data_AF-A0A2V9NQB5-F1
#
_entry.id   AF-A0A2V9NQB5-F1
#
_cell.length_a   1.000
_cell.length_b   1.000
_cell.length_c   1.000
_cell.angle_alpha   90.00
_cell.angle_beta   90.00
_cell.angle_gamma   90.00
#
_symmetry.space_group_name_H-M   'P 1'
#
loop_
_entity.id
_entity.type
_entity.pdbx_description
1 polymer ?
#
loop_
_entity_poly.entity_id
_entity_poly.type
_entity_poly.pdbx_seq_one_letter_code
_entity_poly.pdbx_strand_id
1 'polypeptide(L)'
;MKLLISIFLLAIALPAFPQSAQKPSLPRYNPAAEAVYKGAVLDVRDRECPVSGGIGTHILMKLENGNTIEVHLATTEFTKVMEMNLQKDDAIAVTGWKTEFQGVQNDFCARN
;
A
#
# COMPACT_ATOMS: atom_id res chain seq x y z
N MET A 1 -46.10 -51.27 -17.36
CA MET A 1 -46.01 -50.86 -18.79
C MET A 1 -46.02 -49.34 -18.81
N LYS A 2 -44.97 -48.59 -19.10
CA LYS A 2 -43.91 -48.77 -20.09
C LYS A 2 -42.66 -48.03 -19.59
N LEU A 3 -41.52 -48.71 -19.68
CA LEU A 3 -40.22 -48.06 -19.84
C LEU A 3 -40.27 -47.09 -21.03
N LEU A 4 -39.39 -46.09 -21.04
CA LEU A 4 -38.48 -45.70 -22.13
C LEU A 4 -38.06 -44.24 -21.88
N ILE A 5 -36.87 -44.02 -21.32
CA ILE A 5 -35.61 -43.72 -22.02
C ILE A 5 -35.47 -42.22 -22.37
N SER A 6 -34.29 -41.70 -22.02
CA SER A 6 -33.65 -40.48 -22.52
C SER A 6 -34.24 -39.15 -22.08
N ILE A 7 -33.64 -38.53 -21.05
CA ILE A 7 -32.93 -37.27 -21.31
C ILE A 7 -31.56 -37.35 -20.65
N PHE A 8 -30.60 -37.42 -21.55
CA PHE A 8 -29.17 -37.42 -21.39
C PHE A 8 -28.71 -36.09 -20.77
N LEU A 9 -27.85 -36.18 -19.76
CA LEU A 9 -26.87 -35.17 -19.31
C LEU A 9 -27.06 -33.76 -19.87
N LEU A 10 -27.85 -32.92 -19.17
CA LEU A 10 -27.68 -31.48 -19.27
C LEU A 10 -26.60 -31.07 -18.27
N ALA A 11 -25.34 -31.29 -18.67
CA ALA A 11 -24.19 -30.81 -17.93
C ALA A 11 -24.31 -29.29 -17.79
N ILE A 12 -24.48 -28.85 -16.56
CA ILE A 12 -24.63 -27.45 -16.17
C ILE A 12 -23.29 -26.77 -16.46
N ALA A 13 -23.18 -26.13 -17.62
CA ALA A 13 -22.13 -25.17 -17.90
C ALA A 13 -22.40 -23.93 -17.05
N LEU A 14 -21.96 -23.96 -15.79
CA LEU A 14 -21.92 -22.76 -14.95
C LEU A 14 -20.92 -21.80 -15.62
N PRO A 15 -21.33 -20.61 -16.06
CA PRO A 15 -20.37 -19.59 -16.44
C PRO A 15 -19.53 -19.29 -15.18
N ALA A 16 -18.24 -19.61 -15.25
CA ALA A 16 -17.27 -19.12 -14.28
C ALA A 16 -17.22 -17.60 -14.44
N PHE A 17 -18.09 -16.89 -13.71
CA PHE A 17 -17.95 -15.47 -13.54
C PHE A 17 -16.56 -15.27 -12.91
N PRO A 18 -15.63 -14.54 -13.56
CA PRO A 18 -14.42 -14.15 -12.87
C PRO A 18 -14.87 -13.35 -11.65
N GLN A 19 -14.66 -13.89 -10.45
CA GLN A 19 -14.73 -13.09 -9.23
C GLN A 19 -13.71 -11.98 -9.45
N SER A 20 -14.21 -10.79 -9.78
CA SER A 20 -13.43 -9.57 -9.74
C SER A 20 -12.81 -9.54 -8.35
N ALA A 21 -11.53 -9.90 -8.24
CA ALA A 21 -10.78 -9.80 -7.01
C ALA A 21 -10.97 -8.37 -6.53
N GLN A 22 -11.68 -8.22 -5.42
CA GLN A 22 -12.03 -6.92 -4.89
C GLN A 22 -10.69 -6.23 -4.60
N LYS A 23 -10.40 -5.14 -5.32
CA LYS A 23 -9.14 -4.41 -5.12
C LYS A 23 -9.02 -4.09 -3.63
N PRO A 24 -7.89 -4.42 -2.97
CA PRO A 24 -7.70 -4.11 -1.56
C PRO A 24 -8.06 -2.64 -1.32
N SER A 25 -8.90 -2.38 -0.33
CA SER A 25 -9.27 -1.01 0.01
C SER A 25 -8.01 -0.24 0.39
N LEU A 26 -7.84 0.96 -0.16
CA LEU A 26 -6.72 1.83 0.20
C LEU A 26 -6.69 2.07 1.71
N PRO A 27 -5.49 2.12 2.35
CA PRO A 27 -5.38 2.49 3.74
C PRO A 27 -6.00 3.87 3.97
N ARG A 28 -6.94 3.97 4.92
CA ARG A 28 -7.45 5.27 5.36
C ARG A 28 -6.64 5.76 6.54
N TYR A 29 -6.51 7.08 6.65
CA TYR A 29 -5.92 7.74 7.81
C TYR A 29 -6.61 7.27 9.10
N ASN A 30 -5.81 6.85 10.07
CA ASN A 30 -6.27 6.39 11.38
C ASN A 30 -5.65 7.25 12.49
N PRO A 31 -6.38 8.27 12.99
CA PRO A 31 -5.89 9.15 14.05
C PRO A 31 -5.54 8.40 15.35
N ALA A 32 -6.24 7.30 15.65
CA ALA A 32 -6.01 6.54 16.88
C ALA A 32 -4.73 5.70 16.85
N ALA A 33 -4.15 5.49 15.66
CA ALA A 33 -2.89 4.77 15.46
C ALA A 33 -1.74 5.71 15.03
N GLU A 34 -1.97 7.03 15.02
CA GLU A 34 -0.94 8.00 14.69
C GLU A 34 0.14 8.02 15.77
N ALA A 35 1.40 8.03 15.32
CA ALA A 35 2.57 8.12 16.16
C ALA A 35 3.66 8.93 15.46
N VAL A 36 4.64 9.38 16.26
CA VAL A 36 5.82 10.08 15.75
C VAL A 36 7.01 9.11 15.73
N TYR A 37 7.62 8.96 14.57
CA TYR A 37 8.78 8.12 14.33
C TYR A 37 9.99 9.01 14.05
N LYS A 38 11.04 8.87 14.86
CA LYS A 38 12.28 9.64 14.71
C LYS A 38 13.40 8.77 14.17
N GLY A 39 14.25 9.36 13.34
CA GLY A 39 15.34 8.63 12.71
C GLY A 39 16.11 9.46 11.71
N ALA A 40 16.87 8.76 10.87
CA ALA A 40 17.61 9.35 9.76
C ALA A 40 17.19 8.73 8.43
N VAL A 41 17.17 9.53 7.37
CA VAL A 41 16.92 9.04 6.01
C VAL A 41 18.08 8.15 5.56
N LEU A 42 17.78 6.91 5.16
CA LEU A 42 18.74 6.02 4.53
C LEU A 42 18.78 6.18 3.02
N ASP A 43 17.61 6.39 2.42
CA ASP A 43 17.40 6.45 0.97
C ASP A 43 16.05 7.12 0.65
N VAL A 44 15.95 7.72 -0.54
CA VAL A 44 14.72 8.34 -1.06
C VAL A 44 14.44 7.74 -2.44
N ARG A 45 13.22 7.26 -2.65
CA ARG A 45 12.84 6.49 -3.84
C ARG A 45 11.50 6.93 -4.38
N ASP A 46 11.46 7.24 -5.67
CA ASP A 46 10.22 7.38 -6.41
C ASP A 46 9.88 6.02 -7.04
N ARG A 47 8.70 5.48 -6.74
CA ARG A 47 8.24 4.20 -7.29
C ARG A 47 6.73 4.19 -7.46
N GLU A 48 6.25 3.27 -8.29
CA GLU A 48 4.82 3.01 -8.40
C GLU A 48 4.27 2.59 -7.04
N CYS A 49 3.27 3.33 -6.58
CA CYS A 49 2.67 3.15 -5.28
C CYS A 49 1.18 2.98 -5.43
N PRO A 50 0.65 1.80 -5.11
CA PRO A 50 -0.77 1.56 -5.23
C PRO A 50 -1.58 2.33 -4.18
N VAL A 51 -0.96 2.94 -3.16
CA VAL A 51 -1.62 3.86 -2.22
C VAL A 51 -1.99 5.18 -2.90
N SER A 52 -1.07 5.77 -3.66
CA SER A 52 -1.29 7.03 -4.39
C SER A 52 -1.90 6.84 -5.78
N GLY A 53 -1.97 5.60 -6.29
CA GLY A 53 -2.48 5.29 -7.63
C GLY A 53 -1.55 5.78 -8.76
N GLY A 54 -0.26 5.94 -8.48
CA GLY A 54 0.74 6.50 -9.40
C GLY A 54 2.15 6.47 -8.80
N ILE A 55 3.07 7.32 -9.27
CA ILE A 55 4.44 7.38 -8.75
C ILE A 55 4.48 8.18 -7.44
N GLY A 56 4.76 7.50 -6.33
CA GLY A 56 4.88 8.11 -5.00
C GLY A 56 6.33 8.20 -4.55
N THR A 57 6.65 9.25 -3.80
CA THR A 57 7.94 9.38 -3.11
C THR A 57 7.89 8.60 -1.78
N HIS A 58 8.87 7.72 -1.60
CA HIS A 58 9.06 6.90 -0.40
C HIS A 58 10.43 7.20 0.19
N ILE A 59 10.53 7.14 1.50
CA ILE A 59 11.81 7.19 2.20
C ILE A 59 12.04 5.89 2.94
N LEU A 60 13.26 5.38 2.87
CA LEU A 60 13.71 4.39 3.83
C LEU A 60 14.29 5.18 5.00
N MET A 61 13.76 4.97 6.20
CA MET A 61 14.21 5.64 7.42
C MET A 61 14.77 4.63 8.40
N LYS A 62 15.97 4.91 8.91
CA LYS A 62 16.55 4.19 10.06
C LYS A 62 16.05 4.85 11.34
N LEU A 63 15.27 4.11 12.11
CA LEU A 63 14.79 4.51 13.41
C LEU A 63 15.92 4.52 14.44
N GLU A 64 15.75 5.30 15.51
CA GLU A 64 16.70 5.37 16.63
C GLU A 64 16.96 3.99 17.29
N ASN A 65 15.96 3.09 17.26
CA ASN A 65 16.08 1.73 17.78
C ASN A 65 16.83 0.76 16.84
N GLY A 66 17.35 1.25 15.71
CA GLY A 66 18.10 0.47 14.71
C GLY A 66 17.25 -0.21 13.65
N ASN A 67 15.92 -0.24 13.78
CA ASN A 67 15.03 -0.80 12.78
C ASN A 67 14.93 0.13 11.56
N THR A 68 14.64 -0.44 10.39
CA THR A 68 14.38 0.32 9.16
C THR A 68 12.91 0.21 8.81
N ILE A 69 12.31 1.33 8.42
CA ILE A 69 10.94 1.40 7.92
C ILE A 69 10.91 2.09 6.56
N GLU A 70 9.90 1.74 5.75
CA GLU A 70 9.59 2.46 4.54
C GLU A 70 8.39 3.39 4.80
N VAL A 71 8.54 4.66 4.47
CA VAL A 71 7.49 5.66 4.67
C VAL A 71 7.04 6.17 3.31
N HIS A 72 5.77 5.99 3.00
CA HIS A 72 5.10 6.68 1.91
C HIS A 72 4.80 8.11 2.34
N LEU A 73 5.31 9.09 1.59
CA LEU A 73 5.04 10.51 1.84
C LEU A 73 3.77 10.95 1.08
N ALA A 74 3.91 11.11 -0.23
CA ALA A 74 2.85 11.55 -1.13
C ALA A 74 3.19 11.18 -2.57
N THR A 75 2.42 11.69 -3.54
CA THR A 75 2.83 11.66 -4.95
C THR A 75 4.12 12.45 -5.16
N THR A 76 4.89 12.03 -6.15
CA THR A 76 6.16 12.70 -6.48
C THR A 76 5.94 14.14 -6.95
N GLU A 77 4.83 14.41 -7.61
CA GLU A 77 4.43 15.77 -8.00
C GLU A 77 4.21 16.64 -6.77
N PHE A 78 3.53 16.12 -5.75
CA PHE A 78 3.25 16.87 -4.53
C PHE A 78 4.53 17.17 -3.76
N THR A 79 5.40 16.18 -3.55
CA THR A 79 6.67 16.39 -2.82
C THR A 79 7.57 17.40 -3.52
N LYS A 80 7.59 17.44 -4.85
CA LYS A 80 8.31 18.45 -5.65
C LYS A 80 7.71 19.84 -5.50
N VAL A 81 6.39 19.98 -5.56
CA VAL A 81 5.70 21.27 -5.36
C VAL A 81 5.93 21.83 -3.96
N MET A 82 6.01 20.94 -2.96
CA MET A 82 6.32 21.29 -1.58
C MET A 82 7.82 21.45 -1.29
N GLU A 83 8.67 21.32 -2.32
CA GLU A 83 10.14 21.44 -2.23
C GLU A 83 10.75 20.55 -1.14
N MET A 84 10.21 19.34 -0.96
CA MET A 84 10.70 18.37 0.01
C MET A 84 12.02 17.75 -0.46
N ASN A 85 13.13 18.43 -0.12
CA ASN A 85 14.49 18.04 -0.49
C ASN A 85 15.15 17.13 0.56
N LEU A 86 14.56 15.96 0.82
CA LEU A 86 15.12 14.98 1.75
C LEU A 86 16.38 14.33 1.16
N GLN A 87 17.42 14.23 1.97
CA GLN A 87 18.70 13.62 1.60
C GLN A 87 19.10 12.54 2.59
N LYS A 88 20.00 11.65 2.15
CA LYS A 88 20.60 10.65 3.02
C LYS A 88 21.22 11.32 4.25
N ASP A 89 21.04 10.68 5.40
CA ASP A 89 21.53 11.08 6.72
C ASP A 89 20.83 12.30 7.33
N ASP A 90 19.81 12.87 6.66
CA ASP A 90 18.95 13.89 7.27
C ASP A 90 18.22 13.31 8.49
N ALA A 91 18.35 14.02 9.62
CA ALA A 91 17.60 13.72 10.83
C ALA A 91 16.16 14.24 10.68
N ILE A 92 15.18 13.33 10.76
CA ILE A 92 13.78 13.63 10.52
C ILE A 92 12.87 13.02 11.59
N ALA A 93 11.69 13.62 11.73
CA ALA A 93 10.58 13.08 12.49
C ALA A 93 9.37 12.97 11.57
N VAL A 94 8.82 11.76 11.47
CA VAL A 94 7.64 11.46 10.65
C VAL A 94 6.46 11.25 11.57
N THR A 95 5.40 12.03 11.37
CA THR A 95 4.09 11.77 11.99
C THR A 95 3.25 10.96 11.02
N GLY A 96 2.78 9.79 11.45
CA GLY A 96 2.04 8.88 10.59
C GLY A 96 1.54 7.65 11.34
N TRP A 97 1.01 6.67 10.62
CA TRP A 97 0.58 5.40 11.20
C TRP A 97 1.14 4.21 10.41
N LYS A 98 1.33 3.09 11.11
CA LYS A 98 1.74 1.83 10.47
C LYS A 98 0.54 1.22 9.74
N THR A 99 0.73 0.81 8.50
CA THR A 99 -0.27 0.04 7.76
C THR A 99 0.37 -1.14 7.02
N GLU A 100 -0.48 -2.09 6.63
CA GLU A 100 -0.11 -3.21 5.77
C GLU A 100 -0.91 -3.07 4.49
N PHE A 101 -0.23 -2.98 3.34
CA PHE A 101 -0.89 -2.86 2.06
C PHE A 101 -0.25 -3.78 1.02
N GLN A 102 -1.07 -4.63 0.38
CA GLN A 102 -0.64 -5.62 -0.62
C GLN A 102 0.54 -6.52 -0.21
N GLY A 103 0.63 -6.89 1.07
CA GLY A 103 1.69 -7.77 1.57
C GLY A 103 3.04 -7.09 1.80
N VAL A 104 3.14 -5.76 1.55
CA VAL A 104 4.27 -4.96 2.03
C VAL A 104 4.03 -4.66 3.50
N GLN A 105 4.72 -5.43 4.35
CA GLN A 105 4.86 -5.16 5.77
C GLN A 105 5.67 -3.87 5.94
N ASN A 106 5.19 -2.93 6.76
CA ASN A 106 5.86 -1.68 7.14
C ASN A 106 5.73 -0.50 6.17
N ASP A 107 4.63 -0.38 5.42
CA ASP A 107 4.29 0.91 4.79
C ASP A 107 3.76 1.85 5.87
N PHE A 108 4.50 2.93 6.12
CA PHE A 108 4.05 4.01 6.99
C PHE A 108 3.52 5.15 6.15
N CYS A 109 2.29 5.57 6.38
CA CYS A 109 1.72 6.72 5.70
C CYS A 109 2.00 7.98 6.52
N ALA A 110 2.73 8.92 5.95
CA ALA A 110 2.90 10.24 6.56
C ALA A 110 1.56 11.01 6.53
N ARG A 111 1.35 11.85 7.54
CA ARG A 111 0.27 12.83 7.51
C ARG A 111 0.61 13.91 6.48
N ASN A 112 -0.22 14.03 5.44
CA ASN A 112 -0.20 15.12 4.45
C ASN A 112 -0.94 16.36 4.96
#